data_AF-A0A4Y2QEN3-F1
#
_entry.id   AF-A0A4Y2QEN3-F1
#
_cell.length_a   1.000
_cell.length_b   1.000
_cell.length_c   1.000
_cell.angle_alpha   90.00
_cell.angle_beta   90.00
_cell.angle_gamma   90.00
#
_symmetry.space_group_name_H-M   'P 1'
#
loop_
_entity.id
_entity.type
_entity.pdbx_description
1 polymer ?
#
loop_
_entity_poly.entity_id
_entity_poly.type
_entity_poly.pdbx_seq_one_letter_code
_entity_poly.pdbx_strand_id
1 'polypeptide(L)'
;LILPKSRIQEVLRETHDSASGGHFGVIKTSSKTRERFYWDRLRANVEKWCRECHACGARKGPKTRTKGRLQRYNVGAPFERMALDILGPLPVTTKGNRSADHEATGCTPADMLFGRTLRLPCDILFGDRVIRLPRRMNT
;
A
#
# COMPACT_ATOMS: atom_id res chain seq x y z
N LEU A 1 -40.95 2.27 12.15
CA LEU A 1 -42.10 2.50 11.24
C LEU A 1 -42.03 1.52 10.07
N ILE A 2 -43.14 0.87 9.70
CA ILE A 2 -43.19 0.04 8.49
C ILE A 2 -43.30 0.97 7.28
N LEU A 3 -42.36 0.87 6.34
CA LEU A 3 -42.25 1.78 5.21
C LEU A 3 -42.99 1.22 3.97
N PRO A 4 -43.92 1.97 3.35
CA PRO A 4 -44.51 1.60 2.07
C PRO A 4 -43.46 1.50 0.96
N LYS A 5 -43.63 0.57 0.02
CA LYS A 5 -42.67 0.34 -1.07
C LYS A 5 -42.36 1.60 -1.90
N SER A 6 -43.34 2.49 -2.07
CA SER A 6 -43.20 3.74 -2.80
C SER A 6 -42.18 4.71 -2.19
N ARG A 7 -41.97 4.66 -0.86
CA ARG A 7 -41.07 5.58 -0.15
C ARG A 7 -39.67 5.03 0.10
N ILE A 8 -39.38 3.79 -0.30
CA ILE A 8 -38.07 3.15 -0.10
C ILE A 8 -36.96 3.99 -0.74
N GLN A 9 -37.18 4.49 -1.96
CA GLN A 9 -36.20 5.26 -2.72
C GLN A 9 -35.82 6.57 -2.02
N GLU A 10 -36.82 7.26 -1.46
CA GLU A 10 -36.63 8.51 -0.72
C GLU A 10 -35.80 8.28 0.55
N VAL A 11 -36.14 7.25 1.33
CA VAL A 11 -35.38 6.90 2.53
C VAL A 11 -33.95 6.46 2.20
N LEU A 12 -33.73 5.71 1.12
CA LEU A 12 -32.38 5.33 0.70
C LEU A 12 -31.54 6.54 0.29
N ARG A 13 -32.12 7.47 -0.46
CA ARG A 13 -31.47 8.74 -0.82
C ARG A 13 -31.08 9.53 0.42
N GLU A 14 -31.99 9.68 1.39
CA GLU A 14 -31.71 10.40 2.63
C GLU A 14 -30.66 9.70 3.51
N THR A 15 -30.71 8.38 3.60
CA THR A 15 -29.81 7.62 4.48
C THR A 15 -28.44 7.33 3.87
N HIS A 16 -28.27 7.45 2.56
CA HIS A 16 -27.01 7.21 1.85
C HIS A 16 -26.45 8.46 1.14
N ASP A 17 -27.25 9.18 0.35
CA ASP A 17 -26.79 10.27 -0.52
C ASP A 17 -26.78 11.64 0.16
N SER A 18 -27.54 11.82 1.24
CA SER A 18 -27.53 13.09 1.98
C SER A 18 -26.19 13.33 2.70
N ALA A 19 -25.92 14.57 3.09
CA ALA A 19 -24.76 14.91 3.93
C ALA A 19 -24.73 14.09 5.23
N SER A 20 -25.89 13.77 5.80
CA SER A 20 -25.99 12.92 6.99
C SER A 20 -25.71 11.44 6.68
N GLY A 21 -25.98 11.00 5.45
CA GLY A 21 -25.77 9.63 4.95
C GLY A 21 -24.34 9.36 4.49
N GLY A 22 -23.61 10.39 4.10
CA GLY A 22 -22.15 10.37 3.92
C GLY A 22 -21.63 9.29 2.97
N HIS A 23 -22.48 8.76 2.07
CA HIS A 23 -22.16 7.61 1.21
C HIS A 23 -21.62 6.40 1.98
N PHE A 24 -22.19 6.13 3.17
CA PHE A 24 -21.78 5.00 3.97
C PHE A 24 -21.92 3.66 3.24
N GLY A 25 -21.05 2.72 3.60
CA GLY A 25 -21.17 1.34 3.12
C GLY A 25 -22.40 0.64 3.67
N VAL A 26 -22.78 -0.45 3.01
CA VAL A 26 -23.98 -1.26 3.26
C VAL A 26 -24.29 -1.48 4.74
N ILE A 27 -23.29 -1.86 5.54
CA ILE A 27 -23.49 -2.18 6.96
C ILE A 27 -23.99 -0.96 7.72
N LYS A 28 -23.28 0.17 7.60
CA LYS A 28 -23.62 1.42 8.29
C LYS A 28 -24.94 1.99 7.80
N THR A 29 -25.17 2.02 6.48
CA THR A 29 -26.45 2.49 5.93
C THR A 29 -27.60 1.62 6.42
N SER A 30 -27.46 0.29 6.39
CA SER A 30 -28.51 -0.62 6.88
C SER A 30 -28.81 -0.43 8.36
N SER A 31 -27.79 -0.23 9.19
CA SER A 31 -27.99 0.04 10.63
C SER A 31 -28.74 1.36 10.85
N LYS A 32 -28.30 2.44 10.20
CA LYS A 32 -28.93 3.76 10.31
C LYS A 32 -30.39 3.74 9.84
N THR A 33 -30.68 3.06 8.73
CA THR A 33 -32.05 2.92 8.23
C THR A 33 -32.94 2.16 9.22
N ARG A 34 -32.42 1.08 9.83
CA ARG A 34 -33.17 0.24 10.78
C ARG A 34 -33.54 0.92 12.09
N GLU A 35 -32.87 2.00 12.46
CA GLU A 35 -33.22 2.77 13.66
C GLU A 35 -34.64 3.36 13.57
N ARG A 36 -35.12 3.67 12.36
CA ARG A 36 -36.40 4.38 12.16
C ARG A 36 -37.38 3.62 11.26
N PHE A 37 -36.87 2.86 10.29
CA PHE A 37 -37.66 2.24 9.25
C PHE A 37 -37.43 0.73 9.14
N TYR A 38 -38.50 0.03 8.78
CA TYR A 38 -38.48 -1.39 8.49
C TYR A 38 -39.31 -1.67 7.23
N TRP A 39 -38.84 -2.56 6.37
CA TRP A 39 -39.59 -3.14 5.27
C TRP A 39 -38.95 -4.46 4.83
N ASP A 40 -39.67 -5.24 4.03
CA ASP A 40 -39.17 -6.51 3.50
C ASP A 40 -37.94 -6.31 2.60
N ARG A 41 -36.94 -7.19 2.73
CA ARG A 41 -35.68 -7.13 1.97
C ARG A 41 -34.90 -5.81 2.08
N LEU A 42 -35.04 -5.07 3.19
CA LEU A 42 -34.29 -3.83 3.47
C LEU A 42 -32.81 -3.94 3.12
N ARG A 43 -32.13 -4.98 3.61
CA ARG A 43 -30.70 -5.19 3.37
C ARG A 43 -30.38 -5.32 1.88
N ALA A 44 -31.18 -6.09 1.13
CA ALA A 44 -30.96 -6.28 -0.30
C ALA A 44 -31.17 -4.97 -1.08
N ASN A 45 -32.13 -4.14 -0.69
CA ASN A 45 -32.32 -2.83 -1.30
C ASN A 45 -31.16 -1.87 -0.99
N VAL A 46 -30.67 -1.84 0.26
CA VAL A 46 -29.48 -1.04 0.62
C VAL A 46 -28.25 -1.53 -0.14
N GLU A 47 -28.03 -2.84 -0.23
CA GLU A 47 -26.92 -3.42 -0.99
C GLU A 47 -26.95 -3.03 -2.46
N LYS A 48 -28.13 -3.09 -3.08
CA LYS A 48 -28.35 -2.64 -4.46
C LYS A 48 -28.06 -1.15 -4.60
N TRP A 49 -28.60 -0.31 -3.73
CA TRP A 49 -28.40 1.14 -3.74
C TRP A 49 -26.93 1.55 -3.64
N CYS A 50 -26.20 1.02 -2.65
CA CYS A 50 -24.79 1.31 -2.46
C CYS A 50 -23.91 0.80 -3.62
N ARG A 51 -24.35 -0.25 -4.34
CA ARG A 51 -23.64 -0.80 -5.51
C ARG A 51 -23.84 0.04 -6.75
N GLU A 52 -25.05 0.57 -6.94
CA GLU A 52 -25.45 1.38 -8.10
C GLU A 52 -25.09 2.87 -7.92
N CYS A 53 -24.70 3.29 -6.71
CA CYS A 53 -24.27 4.66 -6.44
C CYS A 53 -23.03 5.06 -7.25
N HIS A 54 -23.22 6.00 -8.17
CA HIS A 54 -22.16 6.51 -9.04
C HIS A 54 -21.02 7.18 -8.26
N ALA A 55 -21.34 7.99 -7.25
CA ALA A 55 -20.33 8.68 -6.43
C ALA A 55 -19.44 7.69 -5.65
N CYS A 56 -20.03 6.63 -5.10
CA CYS A 56 -19.26 5.55 -4.46
C CYS A 56 -18.43 4.76 -5.46
N GLY A 57 -18.99 4.48 -6.64
CA GLY A 57 -18.31 3.76 -7.72
C GLY A 57 -17.07 4.51 -8.21
N ALA A 58 -17.19 5.81 -8.47
CA ALA A 58 -16.10 6.65 -8.94
C ALA A 58 -14.93 6.78 -7.94
N ARG A 59 -15.23 6.74 -6.63
CA ARG A 59 -14.20 6.78 -5.56
C ARG A 59 -13.51 5.44 -5.35
N LYS A 60 -14.16 4.31 -5.67
CA LYS A 60 -13.56 2.99 -5.51
C LYS A 60 -12.57 2.75 -6.65
N GLY A 61 -11.29 2.71 -6.30
CA GLY A 61 -10.25 2.26 -7.20
C GLY A 61 -10.48 0.83 -7.73
N PRO A 62 -9.75 0.41 -8.76
CA PRO A 62 -9.88 -0.91 -9.35
C PRO A 62 -9.79 -2.02 -8.29
N LYS A 63 -10.78 -2.93 -8.26
CA LYS A 63 -10.81 -4.06 -7.30
C LYS A 63 -9.61 -5.00 -7.47
N THR A 64 -9.01 -5.02 -8.65
CA THR A 64 -7.86 -5.87 -8.98
C THR A 64 -6.70 -4.96 -9.33
N ARG A 65 -5.73 -4.82 -8.42
CA ARG A 65 -4.37 -4.46 -8.86
C ARG A 65 -3.85 -5.64 -9.65
N THR A 66 -3.52 -5.43 -10.92
CA THR A 66 -2.83 -6.43 -11.74
C THR A 66 -1.53 -6.78 -11.01
N LYS A 67 -1.45 -7.98 -10.44
CA LYS A 67 -0.20 -8.47 -9.85
C LYS A 67 0.76 -8.72 -11.00
N GLY A 68 1.94 -8.09 -10.97
CA GLY A 68 2.98 -8.35 -11.95
C GLY A 68 3.38 -9.84 -11.93
N ARG A 69 3.75 -10.39 -13.09
CA ARG A 69 4.21 -11.78 -13.20
C ARG A 69 5.58 -11.90 -12.54
N LEU A 70 5.70 -12.76 -11.52
CA LEU A 70 6.97 -13.09 -10.90
C LEU A 70 7.94 -13.64 -11.95
N GLN A 71 9.13 -13.04 -12.07
CA GLN A 71 10.19 -13.51 -12.96
C GLN A 71 11.17 -14.37 -12.16
N ARG A 72 11.56 -15.52 -12.71
CA ARG A 72 12.69 -16.30 -12.20
C ARG A 72 13.98 -15.69 -12.74
N TYR A 73 14.94 -15.48 -11.85
CA TYR A 73 16.30 -15.11 -12.24
C TYR A 73 17.19 -16.34 -12.12
N ASN A 74 17.87 -16.69 -13.20
CA ASN A 74 18.87 -17.76 -13.17
C ASN A 74 20.16 -17.19 -12.57
N VAL A 75 20.73 -17.89 -11.58
CA VAL A 75 22.05 -17.68 -11.01
C VAL A 75 22.79 -19.01 -11.07
N GLY A 76 23.99 -19.02 -11.64
CA GLY A 76 24.84 -20.18 -11.90
C GLY A 76 26.09 -20.27 -11.02
N ALA A 77 26.45 -19.22 -10.27
CA ALA A 77 27.60 -19.23 -9.36
C ALA A 77 27.31 -18.55 -8.01
N PRO A 78 28.01 -18.95 -6.93
CA PRO A 78 27.97 -18.22 -5.66
C PRO A 78 28.34 -16.73 -5.86
N PHE A 79 27.62 -15.84 -5.20
CA PHE A 79 27.80 -14.38 -5.26
C PHE A 79 27.54 -13.71 -6.62
N GLU A 80 27.04 -14.44 -7.62
CA GLU A 80 26.68 -13.86 -8.92
C GLU A 80 25.59 -12.78 -8.81
N ARG A 81 24.74 -12.90 -7.79
CA ARG A 81 23.75 -11.87 -7.46
C ARG A 81 23.47 -11.83 -5.97
N MET A 82 23.54 -10.63 -5.40
CA MET A 82 23.12 -10.34 -4.03
C MET A 82 22.01 -9.30 -4.07
N ALA A 83 20.89 -9.61 -3.43
CA ALA A 83 19.83 -8.64 -3.17
C ALA A 83 19.96 -8.19 -1.71
N LEU A 84 20.03 -6.88 -1.50
CA LEU A 84 20.14 -6.27 -0.19
C LEU A 84 18.97 -5.30 -0.03
N ASP A 85 18.31 -5.40 1.12
CA ASP A 85 17.27 -4.46 1.52
C ASP A 85 17.70 -3.78 2.82
N ILE A 86 17.45 -2.48 2.91
CA ILE A 86 17.80 -1.68 4.08
C ILE A 86 16.51 -1.50 4.87
N LEU A 87 16.36 -2.25 5.96
CA LEU A 87 15.33 -1.94 6.93
C LEU A 87 15.60 -0.55 7.51
N GLY A 88 14.52 0.26 7.59
CA GLY A 88 14.53 1.66 8.00
C GLY A 88 15.20 1.89 9.38
N PRO A 89 15.44 3.16 9.74
CA PRO A 89 16.41 3.49 10.77
C PRO A 89 16.09 2.79 12.08
N LEU A 90 16.91 1.78 12.41
CA LEU A 90 16.81 1.08 13.66
C LEU A 90 17.21 2.02 14.80
N PRO A 91 16.77 1.75 16.05
CA PRO A 91 17.31 2.42 17.22
C PRO A 91 18.83 2.41 17.19
N VAL A 92 19.43 3.55 17.54
CA VAL A 92 20.88 3.71 17.48
C VAL A 92 21.51 2.72 18.44
N THR A 93 22.35 1.84 17.91
CA THR A 93 23.12 0.91 18.75
C THR A 93 24.19 1.67 19.53
N THR A 94 24.81 1.02 20.54
CA THR A 94 25.93 1.60 21.30
C THR A 94 27.12 2.01 20.43
N LYS A 95 27.25 1.44 19.23
CA LYS A 95 28.27 1.79 18.22
C LYS A 95 27.85 2.95 17.28
N GLY A 96 26.66 3.53 17.47
CA GLY A 96 26.16 4.64 16.64
C GLY A 96 25.49 4.22 15.33
N ASN A 97 25.28 2.92 15.10
CA ASN A 97 24.72 2.40 13.86
C ASN A 97 23.19 2.38 13.89
N ARG A 98 22.58 2.58 12.72
CA ARG A 98 21.11 2.49 12.49
C ARG A 98 20.71 1.29 11.61
N SER A 99 21.66 0.40 11.36
CA SER A 99 21.55 -0.82 10.55
C SER A 99 22.09 -2.00 11.35
N ALA A 100 21.60 -3.21 11.03
CA ALA A 100 22.08 -4.45 11.63
C ALA A 100 23.27 -5.01 10.84
N ASP A 101 24.18 -5.68 11.56
CA ASP A 101 25.26 -6.46 10.95
C ASP A 101 24.68 -7.73 10.34
N HIS A 102 25.16 -8.12 9.15
CA HIS A 102 24.77 -9.38 8.54
C HIS A 102 25.53 -10.53 9.21
N GLU A 103 24.78 -11.51 9.75
CA GLU A 103 25.28 -12.56 10.63
C GLU A 103 26.46 -13.35 10.05
N ALA A 104 26.39 -13.74 8.77
CA ALA A 104 27.42 -14.57 8.15
C ALA A 104 28.75 -13.84 7.90
N THR A 105 28.78 -12.52 8.07
CA THR A 105 29.86 -11.66 7.58
C THR A 105 30.33 -10.64 8.61
N GLY A 106 29.52 -10.36 9.64
CA GLY A 106 29.83 -9.37 10.67
C GLY A 106 29.89 -7.92 10.19
N CYS A 107 29.51 -7.63 8.94
CA CYS A 107 29.51 -6.30 8.35
C CYS A 107 28.09 -5.81 8.11
N THR A 108 27.88 -4.49 8.20
CA THR A 108 26.60 -3.90 7.77
C THR A 108 26.47 -3.97 6.23
N PRO A 109 25.25 -3.94 5.67
CA PRO A 109 25.07 -3.84 4.22
C PRO A 109 25.80 -2.64 3.59
N ALA A 110 25.93 -1.53 4.33
CA ALA A 110 26.68 -0.35 3.90
C ALA A 110 28.19 -0.64 3.80
N ASP A 111 28.76 -1.32 4.79
CA ASP A 111 30.18 -1.68 4.78
C ASP A 111 30.49 -2.69 3.65
N MET A 112 29.59 -3.64 3.38
CA MET A 112 29.75 -4.56 2.25
C MET A 112 29.73 -3.87 0.89
N LEU A 113 28.82 -2.92 0.70
CA LEU A 113 28.60 -2.28 -0.60
C LEU A 113 29.56 -1.14 -0.88
N PHE A 114 29.92 -0.38 0.16
CA PHE A 114 30.64 0.89 0.02
C PHE A 114 31.95 0.93 0.79
N GLY A 115 32.31 -0.14 1.53
CA GLY A 115 33.49 -0.19 2.38
C GLY A 115 33.43 0.77 3.57
N ARG A 116 32.26 1.37 3.85
CA ARG A 116 32.05 2.36 4.91
C ARG A 116 30.61 2.38 5.38
N THR A 117 30.41 2.80 6.63
CA THR A 117 29.08 3.02 7.19
C THR A 117 28.45 4.27 6.59
N LEU A 118 27.30 4.13 5.95
CA LEU A 118 26.52 5.25 5.43
C LEU A 118 25.72 5.89 6.57
N ARG A 119 25.89 7.19 6.79
CA ARG A 119 25.24 7.90 7.90
C ARG A 119 23.99 8.65 7.46
N LEU A 120 23.82 8.89 6.16
CA LEU A 120 22.67 9.62 5.61
C LEU A 120 22.21 9.07 4.25
N PRO A 121 20.93 9.24 3.89
CA PRO A 121 20.40 8.86 2.57
C PRO A 121 21.10 9.55 1.39
N CYS A 122 21.70 10.72 1.62
CA CYS A 122 22.39 11.49 0.58
C CYS A 122 23.66 10.80 0.06
N ASP A 123 24.32 9.96 0.86
CA ASP A 123 25.53 9.24 0.44
C ASP A 123 25.24 8.23 -0.69
N ILE A 124 23.99 7.73 -0.74
CA ILE A 124 23.49 6.80 -1.77
C ILE A 124 23.13 7.57 -3.06
N LEU A 125 22.57 8.78 -2.93
CA LEU A 125 22.03 9.55 -4.05
C LEU A 125 23.09 10.39 -4.78
N PHE A 126 24.16 10.78 -4.11
CA PHE A 126 25.15 11.71 -4.64
C PHE A 126 26.56 11.15 -4.74
N GLY A 127 26.70 9.82 -4.74
CA GLY A 127 27.94 9.03 -4.84
C GLY A 127 29.17 9.87 -5.17
N ASP A 128 30.05 10.03 -4.17
CA ASP A 128 31.23 10.88 -4.27
C ASP A 128 31.98 10.61 -5.59
N ARG A 129 32.18 11.70 -6.35
CA ARG A 129 32.99 11.69 -7.56
C ARG A 129 34.38 11.12 -7.28
N VAL A 130 34.90 10.47 -8.32
CA VAL A 130 36.31 10.14 -8.59
C VAL A 130 36.76 8.73 -8.20
N ILE A 131 36.52 7.76 -9.10
CA ILE A 131 37.59 6.92 -9.65
C ILE A 131 37.38 6.84 -11.18
N ARG A 132 38.30 7.43 -11.95
CA ARG A 132 38.42 7.24 -13.40
C ARG A 132 38.71 5.77 -13.68
N LEU A 133 37.84 5.08 -14.42
CA LEU A 133 38.22 3.82 -15.08
C LEU A 133 39.12 4.15 -16.29
N PRO A 134 40.21 3.41 -16.53
CA PRO A 134 41.05 3.63 -17.70
C PRO A 134 40.27 3.28 -18.97
N ARG A 135 40.30 4.19 -19.96
CA ARG A 135 39.83 3.90 -21.33
C ARG A 135 40.66 2.74 -21.88
N ARG A 136 40.05 1.59 -22.18
CA ARG A 136 40.66 0.62 -23.08
C ARG A 136 40.73 1.25 -24.48
N MET A 137 41.94 1.52 -24.94
CA MET A 137 42.24 1.72 -26.35
C MET A 137 41.97 0.40 -27.09
N ASN A 138 41.27 0.51 -28.20
CA ASN A 138 40.99 -0.56 -29.12
C ASN A 138 42.11 -0.59 -30.17
N THR A 139 42.87 -1.68 -30.21
CA THR A 139 43.54 -2.24 -31.40
C THR A 139 43.56 -3.74 -31.21
#